data_AF-A0A409VF80-F1
#
_entry.id   AF-A0A409VF80-F1
#
_cell.length_a   1.000
_cell.length_b   1.000
_cell.length_c   1.000
_cell.angle_alpha   90.00
_cell.angle_beta   90.00
_cell.angle_gamma   90.00
#
_symmetry.space_group_name_H-M   'P 1'
#
loop_
_entity.id
_entity.type
_entity.pdbx_description
1 polymer ?
#
loop_
_entity_poly.entity_id
_entity_poly.type
_entity_poly.pdbx_seq_one_letter_code
_entity_poly.pdbx_strand_id
1 'polypeptide(L)'
;MLFILNPNTEDIMSDTQKPGDSACLAMATPSSHSPSTPSRLKKWTITLVAFTVLYLIYSWLDTIKVKHNLPSLFHRVLIGAQHQWYVFDPTELHALAKAAVANSPDDTAAIIDYIVTNLTSTYPSNQIRLNTHQEWVFNNAGGAMGAMYIIHASITEYLIIFGTPLGTEGHTGYYPADNYFHILKGEQWAFEAGALEMQRFGPGDRNWTPRGVVRQYKMHKGCWALEYARGWIPGALPFGMADGLTSTLDIPTMYNTARITAREMLRNLLIGKI
;
A
#
# COMPACT_ATOMS: atom_id res chain seq x y z
N MET A 1 30.37 -31.94 12.82
CA MET A 1 29.62 -32.65 13.87
C MET A 1 28.42 -33.28 13.18
N LEU A 2 28.50 -34.60 12.99
CA LEU A 2 27.65 -35.44 12.14
C LEU A 2 26.45 -35.93 12.99
N PHE A 3 25.22 -35.87 12.48
CA PHE A 3 24.12 -36.68 13.05
C PHE A 3 23.58 -37.64 11.99
N ILE A 4 23.48 -38.88 12.43
CA ILE A 4 23.32 -40.13 11.69
C ILE A 4 21.84 -40.50 11.59
N LEU A 5 21.46 -41.04 10.44
CA LEU A 5 20.20 -41.76 10.16
C LEU A 5 20.23 -43.16 10.80
N ASN A 6 19.14 -43.63 11.42
CA ASN A 6 18.55 -44.96 11.13
C ASN A 6 17.16 -45.16 11.80
N PRO A 7 16.19 -45.85 11.17
CA PRO A 7 14.84 -46.09 11.68
C PRO A 7 14.58 -47.56 12.11
N ASN A 8 13.34 -47.80 12.55
CA ASN A 8 12.58 -49.06 12.64
C ASN A 8 12.85 -50.04 13.80
N THR A 9 11.78 -50.29 14.57
CA THR A 9 11.39 -51.61 15.10
C THR A 9 9.86 -51.65 15.34
N GLU A 10 9.15 -52.42 14.52
CA GLU A 10 7.93 -53.19 14.84
C GLU A 10 8.33 -54.25 15.92
N ASP A 11 7.51 -54.94 16.71
CA ASP A 11 6.09 -55.31 16.78
C ASP A 11 5.94 -55.98 18.18
N ILE A 12 4.74 -56.14 18.76
CA ILE A 12 4.35 -57.34 19.55
C ILE A 12 2.83 -57.36 19.83
N MET A 13 2.28 -58.52 19.49
CA MET A 13 0.94 -59.09 19.64
C MET A 13 0.20 -58.92 20.98
N SER A 14 -1.13 -58.87 20.90
CA SER A 14 -1.99 -59.59 21.85
C SER A 14 -3.19 -60.23 21.14
N ASP A 15 -3.28 -61.54 21.32
CA ASP A 15 -4.29 -62.48 20.82
C ASP A 15 -5.49 -62.55 21.78
N THR A 16 -6.71 -62.72 21.27
CA THR A 16 -7.80 -63.45 21.96
C THR A 16 -8.93 -63.75 20.97
N GLN A 17 -9.21 -65.04 20.81
CA GLN A 17 -10.23 -65.59 19.92
C GLN A 17 -11.31 -66.37 20.70
N LYS A 18 -12.53 -66.40 20.11
CA LYS A 18 -13.62 -67.41 20.14
C LYS A 18 -14.93 -67.00 20.86
N PRO A 19 -16.07 -67.69 20.59
CA PRO A 19 -16.66 -68.06 19.28
C PRO A 19 -18.21 -67.88 19.26
N GLY A 20 -18.90 -68.16 18.15
CA GLY A 20 -20.30 -68.62 18.21
C GLY A 20 -21.26 -68.15 17.11
N ASP A 21 -21.60 -69.11 16.25
CA ASP A 21 -22.91 -69.41 15.66
C ASP A 21 -23.41 -68.78 14.35
N SER A 22 -23.81 -69.73 13.50
CA SER A 22 -24.28 -69.70 12.12
C SER A 22 -25.66 -69.06 11.92
N ALA A 23 -25.85 -68.39 10.79
CA ALA A 23 -27.09 -68.48 9.99
C ALA A 23 -26.84 -68.16 8.51
N CYS A 24 -27.62 -68.84 7.67
CA CYS A 24 -27.51 -69.05 6.23
C CYS A 24 -27.84 -67.84 5.33
N LEU A 25 -27.18 -67.83 4.15
CA LEU A 25 -27.60 -67.42 2.80
C LEU A 25 -28.56 -66.22 2.58
N ALA A 26 -28.05 -65.20 1.88
CA ALA A 26 -28.54 -64.82 0.53
C ALA A 26 -27.53 -63.90 -0.17
N MET A 27 -27.17 -64.22 -1.42
CA MET A 27 -26.28 -63.45 -2.28
C MET A 27 -26.87 -62.09 -2.66
N ALA A 28 -26.07 -61.02 -2.54
CA ALA A 28 -26.21 -59.81 -3.34
C ALA A 28 -24.82 -59.23 -3.62
N THR A 29 -24.47 -59.12 -4.91
CA THR A 29 -23.23 -58.49 -5.39
C THR A 29 -23.30 -56.97 -5.23
N PRO A 30 -22.25 -56.26 -4.77
CA PRO A 30 -22.22 -54.81 -4.82
C PRO A 30 -21.77 -54.36 -6.22
N SER A 31 -22.59 -53.53 -6.86
CA SER A 31 -22.26 -52.85 -8.11
C SER A 31 -21.26 -51.73 -7.87
N SER A 32 -20.16 -51.74 -8.62
CA SER A 32 -19.15 -50.68 -8.63
C SER A 32 -19.66 -49.45 -9.38
N HIS A 33 -19.88 -48.34 -8.67
CA HIS A 33 -20.10 -47.04 -9.30
C HIS A 33 -18.74 -46.36 -9.58
N SER A 34 -18.39 -46.25 -10.86
CA SER A 34 -17.29 -45.38 -11.32
C SER A 34 -17.82 -43.96 -11.54
N PRO A 35 -17.08 -42.90 -11.15
CA PRO A 35 -17.53 -41.52 -11.36
C PRO A 35 -17.52 -41.20 -12.86
N SER A 36 -18.66 -40.78 -13.39
CA SER A 36 -18.84 -40.47 -14.81
C SER A 36 -17.96 -39.28 -15.23
N THR A 37 -16.96 -39.52 -16.08
CA THR A 37 -16.19 -38.47 -16.75
C THR A 37 -17.15 -37.62 -17.60
N PRO A 38 -17.20 -36.29 -17.42
CA PRO A 38 -18.11 -35.45 -18.20
C PRO A 38 -17.81 -35.56 -19.68
N SER A 39 -18.84 -35.80 -20.49
CA SER A 39 -18.74 -35.96 -21.94
C SER A 39 -18.00 -34.78 -22.57
N ARG A 40 -17.24 -35.01 -23.66
CA ARG A 40 -16.52 -33.94 -24.38
C ARG A 40 -17.44 -32.75 -24.71
N LEU A 41 -18.70 -33.03 -25.06
CA LEU A 41 -19.72 -32.00 -25.29
C LEU A 41 -19.92 -31.09 -24.06
N LYS A 42 -20.04 -31.67 -22.85
CA LYS A 42 -20.25 -30.93 -21.59
C LYS A 42 -19.08 -30.00 -21.27
N LYS A 43 -17.84 -30.41 -21.59
CA LYS A 43 -16.66 -29.54 -21.45
C LYS A 43 -16.73 -28.35 -22.40
N TRP A 44 -17.06 -28.57 -23.67
CA TRP A 44 -17.22 -27.49 -24.65
C TRP A 44 -18.38 -26.53 -24.30
N THR A 45 -19.47 -27.03 -23.72
CA THR A 45 -20.57 -26.17 -23.27
C THR A 45 -20.14 -25.28 -22.10
N ILE A 46 -19.44 -25.83 -21.10
CA ILE A 46 -18.95 -25.06 -19.96
C ILE A 46 -17.96 -23.98 -20.42
N THR A 47 -17.04 -24.33 -21.33
CA THR A 47 -16.08 -23.38 -21.90
C THR A 47 -16.80 -22.25 -22.65
N LEU A 48 -17.80 -22.56 -23.47
CA LEU A 48 -18.55 -21.55 -24.23
C LEU A 48 -19.35 -20.63 -23.31
N VAL A 49 -19.95 -21.16 -22.24
CA VAL A 49 -20.63 -20.37 -21.21
C VAL A 49 -19.63 -19.46 -20.49
N ALA A 50 -18.45 -19.97 -20.10
CA ALA A 50 -17.43 -19.17 -19.43
C ALA A 50 -16.92 -18.02 -20.31
N PHE A 51 -16.68 -18.26 -21.60
CA PHE A 51 -16.30 -17.21 -22.55
C PHE A 51 -17.42 -16.20 -22.77
N THR A 52 -18.67 -16.63 -22.81
CA THR A 52 -19.82 -15.73 -22.95
C THR A 52 -19.97 -14.85 -21.71
N VAL A 53 -19.82 -15.41 -20.50
CA VAL A 53 -19.84 -14.66 -19.25
C VAL A 53 -18.67 -13.68 -19.18
N LEU A 54 -17.45 -14.10 -19.55
CA LEU A 54 -16.28 -13.22 -19.64
C LEU A 54 -16.49 -12.09 -20.65
N TYR A 55 -17.07 -12.38 -21.82
CA TYR A 55 -17.39 -11.37 -22.83
C TYR A 55 -18.46 -10.40 -22.35
N LEU A 56 -19.50 -10.87 -21.68
CA LEU A 56 -20.54 -10.02 -21.09
C LEU A 56 -19.99 -9.16 -19.95
N ILE A 57 -19.10 -9.70 -19.10
CA ILE A 57 -18.39 -8.94 -18.07
C ILE A 57 -17.48 -7.90 -18.71
N TYR A 58 -16.72 -8.26 -19.74
CA TYR A 58 -15.86 -7.34 -20.48
C TYR A 58 -16.67 -6.21 -21.15
N SER A 59 -17.76 -6.55 -21.83
CA SER A 59 -18.68 -5.60 -22.47
C SER A 59 -19.38 -4.69 -21.44
N TRP A 60 -19.71 -5.22 -20.26
CA TRP A 60 -20.23 -4.44 -19.13
C TRP A 60 -19.17 -3.50 -18.53
N LEU A 61 -17.93 -3.97 -18.37
CA LEU A 61 -16.81 -3.14 -17.93
C LEU A 61 -16.46 -2.05 -18.97
N ASP A 62 -16.59 -2.36 -20.26
CA ASP A 62 -16.36 -1.41 -21.34
C ASP A 62 -17.48 -0.35 -21.41
N THR A 63 -18.73 -0.74 -21.16
CA THR A 63 -19.82 0.23 -20.97
C THR A 63 -19.63 1.09 -19.72
N ILE A 64 -18.99 0.60 -18.65
CA ILE A 64 -18.57 1.44 -17.52
C ILE A 64 -17.47 2.43 -17.93
N LYS A 65 -16.48 1.99 -18.72
CA LYS A 65 -15.40 2.86 -19.21
C LYS A 65 -15.90 3.95 -20.16
N VAL A 66 -16.84 3.62 -21.05
CA VAL A 66 -17.50 4.58 -21.96
C VAL A 66 -18.45 5.51 -21.18
N LYS A 67 -18.96 5.06 -20.02
CA LYS A 67 -19.79 5.86 -19.09
C LYS A 67 -18.96 6.64 -18.06
N HIS A 68 -17.70 6.97 -18.36
CA HIS A 68 -16.95 8.02 -17.66
C HIS A 68 -17.44 9.45 -17.95
N ASN A 69 -18.54 9.62 -18.70
CA ASN A 69 -19.45 10.75 -18.49
C ASN A 69 -20.41 10.44 -17.32
N LEU A 70 -19.85 10.35 -16.10
CA LEU A 70 -20.64 10.42 -14.87
C LEU A 70 -21.42 11.75 -14.90
N PRO A 71 -22.73 11.77 -14.58
CA PRO A 71 -23.51 13.01 -14.60
C PRO A 71 -22.80 14.03 -13.70
N SER A 72 -22.48 15.18 -14.30
CA SER A 72 -21.64 16.24 -13.73
C SER A 72 -22.03 16.67 -12.32
N LEU A 73 -23.28 16.40 -11.90
CA LEU A 73 -23.75 16.64 -10.54
C LEU A 73 -23.13 15.69 -9.50
N PHE A 74 -23.01 14.38 -9.76
CA PHE A 74 -22.37 13.44 -8.83
C PHE A 74 -20.87 13.70 -8.72
N HIS A 75 -20.21 13.98 -9.84
CA HIS A 75 -18.81 14.37 -9.85
C HIS A 75 -18.57 15.69 -9.10
N ARG A 76 -19.45 16.70 -9.26
CA ARG A 76 -19.35 17.98 -8.54
C ARG A 76 -19.72 17.88 -7.05
N VAL A 77 -20.64 17.00 -6.66
CA VAL A 77 -20.95 16.73 -5.25
C VAL A 77 -19.81 15.96 -4.58
N LEU A 78 -19.20 14.99 -5.27
CA LEU A 78 -18.03 14.27 -4.77
C LEU A 78 -16.79 15.17 -4.69
N ILE A 79 -16.54 16.03 -5.68
CA ILE A 79 -15.46 17.03 -5.64
C ILE A 79 -15.75 18.12 -4.60
N GLY A 80 -17.00 18.57 -4.46
CA GLY A 80 -17.40 19.52 -3.44
C GLY A 80 -17.25 18.97 -2.02
N ALA A 81 -17.50 17.66 -1.83
CA ALA A 81 -17.24 16.97 -0.57
C ALA A 81 -15.74 16.71 -0.33
N GLN A 82 -14.92 16.58 -1.37
CA GLN A 82 -13.47 16.38 -1.22
C GLN A 82 -12.78 17.53 -0.46
N HIS A 83 -13.20 18.79 -0.67
CA HIS A 83 -12.66 19.92 0.08
C HIS A 83 -12.98 19.87 1.58
N GLN A 84 -14.03 19.17 1.99
CA GLN A 84 -14.38 18.98 3.41
C GLN A 84 -13.51 17.90 4.07
N TRP A 85 -12.84 17.06 3.27
CA TRP A 85 -12.06 15.93 3.79
C TRP A 85 -10.58 16.25 3.89
N TYR A 86 -10.10 17.25 3.16
CA TYR A 86 -8.70 17.66 3.20
C TYR A 86 -8.49 18.81 4.17
N VAL A 87 -7.62 18.61 5.15
CA VAL A 87 -7.24 19.65 6.12
C VAL A 87 -6.03 20.43 5.63
N PHE A 88 -5.10 19.78 4.94
CA PHE A 88 -3.90 20.44 4.45
C PHE A 88 -4.12 21.05 3.06
N ASP A 89 -3.62 22.27 2.87
CA ASP A 89 -3.52 22.88 1.55
C ASP A 89 -2.10 22.67 0.96
N PRO A 90 -1.97 22.13 -0.28
CA PRO A 90 -0.66 21.90 -0.89
C PRO A 90 0.18 23.18 -1.13
N THR A 91 -0.46 24.34 -1.19
CA THR A 91 0.22 25.64 -1.38
C THR A 91 0.73 26.14 -0.04
N GLU A 92 -0.07 26.02 1.03
CA GLU A 92 0.36 26.33 2.40
C GLU A 92 1.51 25.42 2.85
N LEU A 93 1.42 24.11 2.61
CA LEU A 93 2.53 23.18 2.89
C LEU A 93 3.79 23.52 2.11
N HIS A 94 3.65 23.94 0.84
CA HIS A 94 4.79 24.39 0.04
C HIS A 94 5.42 25.67 0.60
N ALA A 95 4.61 26.63 1.03
CA ALA A 95 5.09 27.85 1.66
C ALA A 95 5.81 27.54 2.99
N LEU A 96 5.24 26.65 3.81
CA LEU A 96 5.85 26.19 5.06
C LEU A 96 7.20 25.50 4.81
N ALA A 97 7.27 24.58 3.84
CA ALA A 97 8.52 23.89 3.50
C ALA A 97 9.62 24.89 3.09
N LYS A 98 9.30 25.87 2.24
CA LYS A 98 10.25 26.93 1.86
C LYS A 98 10.68 27.78 3.04
N ALA A 99 9.75 28.15 3.91
CA ALA A 99 10.06 28.93 5.11
C ALA A 99 10.99 28.15 6.05
N ALA A 100 10.76 26.84 6.21
CA ALA A 100 11.60 25.97 7.03
C ALA A 100 13.03 25.85 6.46
N VAL A 101 13.15 25.60 5.15
CA VAL A 101 14.45 25.55 4.45
C VAL A 101 15.20 26.87 4.57
N ALA A 102 14.51 28.01 4.43
CA ALA A 102 15.12 29.33 4.56
C ALA A 102 15.53 29.66 6.01
N ASN A 103 14.79 29.15 7.00
CA ASN A 103 15.05 29.39 8.42
C ASN A 103 16.31 28.63 8.90
N SER A 104 16.47 27.38 8.46
CA SER A 104 17.55 26.50 8.91
C SER A 104 18.25 25.84 7.71
N PRO A 105 18.98 26.60 6.87
CA PRO A 105 19.66 26.03 5.71
C PRO A 105 20.60 24.89 6.12
N ASP A 106 20.55 23.78 5.38
CA ASP A 106 21.38 22.58 5.54
C ASP A 106 21.23 21.77 6.85
N ASP A 107 20.52 22.28 7.86
CA ASP A 107 20.17 21.55 9.09
C ASP A 107 18.80 20.88 8.96
N THR A 108 18.80 19.63 8.52
CA THR A 108 17.58 18.84 8.32
C THR A 108 16.77 18.64 9.60
N ALA A 109 17.43 18.50 10.76
CA ALA A 109 16.72 18.29 12.02
C ALA A 109 15.97 19.56 12.41
N ALA A 110 16.64 20.72 12.35
CA ALA A 110 16.01 22.01 12.62
C ALA A 110 14.88 22.35 11.62
N ILE A 111 15.04 21.98 10.33
CA ILE A 111 13.95 22.11 9.33
C ILE A 111 12.72 21.29 9.74
N ILE A 112 12.91 20.02 10.13
CA ILE A 112 11.80 19.15 10.54
C ILE A 112 11.12 19.71 11.79
N ASP A 113 11.89 20.14 12.79
CA ASP A 113 11.35 20.72 14.02
C ASP A 113 10.56 22.01 13.75
N TYR A 114 11.05 22.86 12.84
CA TYR A 114 10.33 24.05 12.39
C TYR A 114 8.98 23.69 11.77
N ILE A 115 8.95 22.70 10.88
CA ILE A 115 7.73 22.22 10.22
C ILE A 115 6.73 21.71 11.27
N VAL A 116 7.15 20.78 12.13
CA VAL A 116 6.25 20.17 13.14
C VAL A 116 5.71 21.23 14.12
N THR A 117 6.55 22.17 14.54
CA THR A 117 6.15 23.27 15.43
C THR A 117 5.11 24.20 14.78
N ASN A 118 5.31 24.53 13.50
CA ASN A 118 4.37 25.38 12.78
C ASN A 118 3.05 24.66 12.49
N LEU A 119 3.09 23.38 12.12
CA LEU A 119 1.89 22.58 11.90
C LEU A 119 1.04 22.46 13.17
N THR A 120 1.68 22.18 14.32
CA THR A 120 0.99 22.06 15.62
C THR A 120 0.42 23.39 16.11
N SER A 121 1.04 24.52 15.73
CA SER A 121 0.53 25.86 16.04
C SER A 121 -0.62 26.28 15.11
N THR A 122 -0.56 25.86 13.84
CA THR A 122 -1.54 26.23 12.80
C THR A 122 -2.82 25.41 12.90
N TYR A 123 -2.69 24.10 13.14
CA TYR A 123 -3.82 23.18 13.12
C TYR A 123 -4.18 22.70 14.53
N PRO A 124 -5.38 23.01 15.03
CA PRO A 124 -5.78 22.63 16.38
C PRO A 124 -6.04 21.11 16.46
N SER A 125 -5.75 20.53 17.63
CA SER A 125 -5.80 19.06 17.82
C SER A 125 -7.19 18.42 17.75
N ASN A 126 -8.25 19.24 17.75
CA ASN A 126 -9.63 18.81 17.53
C ASN A 126 -10.00 18.71 16.04
N GLN A 127 -9.19 19.29 15.15
CA GLN A 127 -9.35 19.22 13.70
C GLN A 127 -8.48 18.13 13.09
N ILE A 128 -7.23 18.01 13.55
CA ILE A 128 -6.27 17.02 13.05
C ILE A 128 -5.34 16.53 14.16
N ARG A 129 -4.99 15.25 14.13
CA ARG A 129 -3.97 14.67 15.00
C ARG A 129 -2.65 14.60 14.27
N LEU A 130 -1.63 15.17 14.90
CA LEU A 130 -0.24 15.18 14.46
C LEU A 130 0.60 14.40 15.48
N ASN A 131 1.44 13.50 14.98
CA ASN A 131 2.42 12.79 15.77
C ASN A 131 3.68 13.64 15.90
N THR A 132 4.01 14.08 17.11
CA THR A 132 5.19 14.91 17.40
C THR A 132 6.37 14.11 17.97
N HIS A 133 6.26 12.78 18.05
CA HIS A 133 7.25 11.93 18.74
C HIS A 133 8.41 11.46 17.85
N GLN A 134 8.48 11.88 16.58
CA GLN A 134 9.52 11.48 15.62
C GLN A 134 9.78 9.96 15.59
N GLU A 135 8.74 9.14 15.48
CA GLU A 135 8.88 7.69 15.34
C GLU A 135 9.34 7.33 13.93
N TRP A 136 10.65 7.16 13.76
CA TRP A 136 11.28 6.79 12.49
C TRP A 136 11.20 5.29 12.21
N VAL A 137 10.87 4.94 10.97
CA VAL A 137 10.89 3.57 10.45
C VAL A 137 11.57 3.53 9.08
N PHE A 138 12.22 2.43 8.72
CA PHE A 138 12.63 2.23 7.33
C PHE A 138 11.40 2.03 6.45
N ASN A 139 11.48 2.52 5.21
CA ASN A 139 10.47 2.31 4.19
C ASN A 139 11.12 1.81 2.91
N ASN A 140 10.66 0.63 2.45
CA ASN A 140 11.06 0.00 1.21
C ASN A 140 9.83 -0.15 0.32
N ALA A 141 9.81 0.53 -0.83
CA ALA A 141 8.71 0.50 -1.78
C ALA A 141 9.15 0.89 -3.19
N GLY A 142 8.69 0.14 -4.20
CA GLY A 142 9.00 0.41 -5.60
C GLY A 142 10.48 0.29 -5.95
N GLY A 143 11.24 -0.51 -5.20
CA GLY A 143 12.70 -0.65 -5.32
C GLY A 143 13.50 0.44 -4.60
N ALA A 144 12.84 1.47 -4.09
CA ALA A 144 13.48 2.53 -3.32
C ALA A 144 13.51 2.19 -1.82
N MET A 145 14.52 2.70 -1.12
CA MET A 145 14.70 2.56 0.32
C MET A 145 15.03 3.92 0.95
N GLY A 146 14.30 4.26 2.01
CA GLY A 146 14.54 5.45 2.80
C GLY A 146 14.12 5.26 4.26
N ALA A 147 14.20 6.35 5.02
CA ALA A 147 13.63 6.47 6.34
C ALA A 147 12.40 7.37 6.28
N MET A 148 11.37 6.99 7.03
CA MET A 148 10.08 7.68 7.08
C MET A 148 9.73 8.04 8.52
N TYR A 149 9.26 9.27 8.71
CA TYR A 149 8.60 9.71 9.94
C TYR A 149 7.17 10.17 9.60
N ILE A 150 6.18 9.47 10.16
CA ILE A 150 4.77 9.76 9.96
C ILE A 150 4.35 10.90 10.90
N ILE A 151 4.12 12.10 10.35
CA ILE A 151 3.58 13.26 11.08
C ILE A 151 2.05 13.14 11.17
N HIS A 152 1.38 12.74 10.08
CA HIS A 152 -0.07 12.58 10.04
C HIS A 152 -0.44 11.39 9.14
N ALA A 153 -1.48 10.65 9.55
CA ALA A 153 -2.16 9.68 8.69
C ALA A 153 -3.66 9.66 9.00
N SER A 154 -4.47 9.72 7.94
CA SER A 154 -5.92 9.53 7.92
C SER A 154 -6.30 8.69 6.69
N ILE A 155 -7.58 8.36 6.51
CA ILE A 155 -8.05 7.63 5.33
C ILE A 155 -7.85 8.47 4.06
N THR A 156 -7.90 9.79 4.18
CA THR A 156 -7.86 10.69 3.02
C THR A 156 -6.54 11.43 2.80
N GLU A 157 -5.70 11.55 3.83
CA GLU A 157 -4.44 12.28 3.78
C GLU A 157 -3.33 11.61 4.59
N TYR A 158 -2.09 11.73 4.14
CA TYR A 158 -0.93 11.56 5.02
C TYR A 158 0.04 12.71 4.83
N LEU A 159 0.83 12.97 5.87
CA LEU A 159 1.97 13.87 5.84
C LEU A 159 3.15 13.18 6.53
N ILE A 160 4.25 13.02 5.82
CA ILE A 160 5.44 12.32 6.32
C ILE A 160 6.71 13.12 5.99
N ILE A 161 7.77 12.89 6.76
CA ILE A 161 9.12 13.15 6.28
C ILE A 161 9.65 11.87 5.67
N PHE A 162 10.12 11.94 4.43
CA PHE A 162 10.78 10.81 3.77
C PHE A 162 12.11 11.25 3.19
N GLY A 163 13.13 10.41 3.30
CA GLY A 163 14.43 10.68 2.73
C GLY A 163 15.48 9.63 3.03
N THR A 164 16.70 9.92 2.58
CA THR A 164 17.86 9.07 2.82
C THR A 164 19.15 9.90 2.81
N PRO A 165 20.09 9.65 3.74
CA PRO A 165 21.40 10.29 3.69
C PRO A 165 22.28 9.75 2.54
N LEU A 166 21.95 8.58 1.98
CA LEU A 166 22.78 7.86 1.00
C LEU A 166 22.40 8.21 -0.43
N GLY A 167 21.11 8.03 -0.75
CA GLY A 167 20.55 8.08 -2.10
C GLY A 167 19.70 6.85 -2.38
N THR A 168 18.66 7.01 -3.20
CA THR A 168 17.77 5.91 -3.61
C THR A 168 17.05 6.23 -4.92
N GLU A 169 16.62 5.22 -5.64
CA GLU A 169 15.82 5.37 -6.87
C GLU A 169 14.81 4.24 -6.99
N GLY A 170 13.71 4.52 -7.69
CA GLY A 170 12.67 3.51 -7.85
C GLY A 170 11.45 4.03 -8.59
N HIS A 171 10.42 3.19 -8.54
CA HIS A 171 9.11 3.42 -9.13
C HIS A 171 8.26 4.27 -8.18
N THR A 172 7.62 5.34 -8.66
CA THR A 172 6.76 6.19 -7.80
C THR A 172 5.46 5.53 -7.36
N GLY A 173 5.15 4.34 -7.87
CA GLY A 173 3.90 3.60 -7.64
C GLY A 173 2.71 4.14 -8.43
N TYR A 174 1.68 3.30 -8.58
CA TYR A 174 0.40 3.71 -9.15
C TYR A 174 -0.56 4.07 -7.99
N TYR A 175 -0.55 5.34 -7.58
CA TYR A 175 -1.24 5.79 -6.38
C TYR A 175 -2.67 6.27 -6.68
N PRO A 176 -3.68 5.87 -5.88
CA PRO A 176 -5.03 6.45 -5.91
C PRO A 176 -5.10 7.79 -5.15
N ALA A 177 -4.02 8.58 -5.20
CA ALA A 177 -3.85 9.86 -4.52
C ALA A 177 -2.92 10.78 -5.32
N ASP A 178 -3.12 12.09 -5.18
CA ASP A 178 -2.09 13.06 -5.58
C ASP A 178 -0.96 13.02 -4.55
N ASN A 179 0.28 13.10 -5.01
CA ASN A 179 1.45 13.09 -4.14
C ASN A 179 2.35 14.31 -4.40
N TYR A 180 2.77 14.98 -3.33
CA TYR A 180 3.57 16.19 -3.34
C TYR A 180 4.83 15.99 -2.50
N PHE A 181 6.00 16.02 -3.14
CA PHE A 181 7.29 16.06 -2.47
C PHE A 181 7.77 17.51 -2.40
N HIS A 182 7.82 18.08 -1.20
CA HIS A 182 8.46 19.36 -0.96
C HIS A 182 9.91 19.10 -0.53
N ILE A 183 10.88 19.46 -1.36
CA ILE A 183 12.28 19.10 -1.14
C ILE A 183 12.86 20.00 -0.04
N LEU A 184 13.36 19.38 1.02
CA LEU A 184 13.92 20.06 2.19
C LEU A 184 15.45 20.14 2.13
N LYS A 185 16.09 19.10 1.60
CA LYS A 185 17.54 19.01 1.41
C LYS A 185 17.86 18.11 0.23
N GLY A 186 19.01 18.36 -0.41
CA GLY A 186 19.49 17.57 -1.53
C GLY A 186 18.64 17.76 -2.79
N GLU A 187 18.68 16.78 -3.69
CA GLU A 187 17.96 16.83 -4.96
C GLU A 187 17.11 15.58 -5.18
N GLN A 188 15.91 15.79 -5.71
CA GLN A 188 15.07 14.75 -6.28
C GLN A 188 15.03 14.90 -7.80
N TRP A 189 15.25 13.81 -8.52
CA TRP A 189 15.12 13.75 -9.97
C TRP A 189 13.92 12.86 -10.33
N ALA A 190 13.21 13.20 -11.39
CA ALA A 190 12.08 12.40 -11.85
C ALA A 190 11.88 12.50 -13.37
N PHE A 191 11.41 11.43 -13.98
CA PHE A 191 10.98 11.42 -15.38
C PHE A 191 9.81 10.46 -15.59
N GLU A 192 9.02 10.74 -16.62
CA GLU A 192 7.89 9.90 -17.04
C GLU A 192 8.31 8.99 -18.19
N ALA A 193 7.67 7.82 -18.31
CA ALA A 193 7.95 6.91 -19.41
C ALA A 193 7.79 7.62 -20.77
N GLY A 194 8.85 7.63 -21.57
CA GLY A 194 8.91 8.32 -22.86
C GLY A 194 9.57 9.70 -22.84
N ALA A 195 9.79 10.30 -21.66
CA ALA A 195 10.63 11.48 -21.55
C ALA A 195 12.11 11.12 -21.77
N LEU A 196 12.81 11.91 -22.58
CA LEU A 196 14.25 11.73 -22.84
C LEU A 196 15.14 12.51 -21.86
N GLU A 197 14.55 13.44 -21.12
CA GLU A 197 15.23 14.31 -20.16
C GLU A 197 14.55 14.24 -18.79
N MET A 198 15.34 14.35 -17.73
CA MET A 198 14.84 14.34 -16.35
C MET A 198 14.49 15.74 -15.85
N GLN A 199 13.50 15.82 -14.97
CA GLN A 199 13.24 17.00 -14.15
C GLN A 199 14.04 16.91 -12.86
N ARG A 200 14.62 18.03 -12.42
CA ARG A 200 15.40 18.15 -11.19
C ARG A 200 14.71 19.13 -10.24
N PHE A 201 14.59 18.75 -8.98
CA PHE A 201 13.99 19.52 -7.90
C PHE A 201 14.99 19.64 -6.75
N GLY A 202 15.34 20.87 -6.35
CA GLY A 202 16.24 21.18 -5.24
C GLY A 202 15.50 21.73 -4.02
N PRO A 203 16.21 22.13 -2.95
CA PRO A 203 15.60 22.60 -1.71
C PRO A 203 14.65 23.79 -1.94
N GLY A 204 13.42 23.67 -1.44
CA GLY A 204 12.33 24.64 -1.64
C GLY A 204 11.45 24.37 -2.86
N ASP A 205 11.87 23.50 -3.78
CA ASP A 205 11.04 23.07 -4.89
C ASP A 205 9.96 22.06 -4.46
N ARG A 206 8.95 21.87 -5.32
CA ARG A 206 7.93 20.83 -5.14
C ARG A 206 7.75 20.00 -6.40
N ASN A 207 8.00 18.71 -6.25
CA ASN A 207 7.63 17.71 -7.26
C ASN A 207 6.20 17.22 -6.97
N TRP A 208 5.30 17.40 -7.93
CA TRP A 208 3.92 16.91 -7.85
C TRP A 208 3.73 15.76 -8.84
N THR A 209 3.22 14.65 -8.33
CA THR A 209 2.78 13.51 -9.14
C THR A 209 1.25 13.42 -9.04
N PRO A 210 0.53 13.65 -10.15
CA PRO A 210 -0.93 13.51 -10.15
C PRO A 210 -1.37 12.08 -9.89
N ARG A 211 -2.59 11.91 -9.39
CA ARG A 211 -3.21 10.60 -9.21
C ARG A 211 -3.13 9.75 -10.48
N GLY A 212 -2.69 8.50 -10.33
CA GLY A 212 -2.61 7.53 -11.43
C GLY A 212 -1.47 7.78 -12.43
N VAL A 213 -0.63 8.80 -12.21
CA VAL A 213 0.59 9.01 -12.99
C VAL A 213 1.74 8.25 -12.35
N VAL A 214 2.56 7.63 -13.20
CA VAL A 214 3.71 6.83 -12.79
C VAL A 214 4.98 7.45 -13.34
N ARG A 215 6.00 7.56 -12.50
CA ARG A 215 7.31 8.10 -12.84
C ARG A 215 8.39 7.17 -12.28
N GLN A 216 9.58 7.25 -12.85
CA GLN A 216 10.78 6.88 -12.09
C GLN A 216 11.21 8.12 -11.31
N TYR A 217 11.61 7.93 -10.06
CA TYR A 217 12.20 8.98 -9.24
C TYR A 217 13.51 8.53 -8.63
N LYS A 218 14.34 9.51 -8.29
CA LYS A 218 15.61 9.32 -7.60
C LYS A 218 15.79 10.42 -6.57
N MET A 219 16.00 10.03 -5.33
CA MET A 219 16.55 10.90 -4.29
C MET A 219 18.08 10.78 -4.38
N HIS A 220 18.74 11.79 -4.95
CA HIS A 220 20.09 11.63 -5.49
C HIS A 220 21.15 11.33 -4.42
N LYS A 221 21.43 12.28 -3.54
CA LYS A 221 22.40 12.15 -2.44
C LYS A 221 21.97 13.03 -1.28
N GLY A 222 21.82 12.44 -0.09
CA GLY A 222 21.43 13.20 1.10
C GLY A 222 20.12 13.96 0.95
N CYS A 223 19.12 13.36 0.30
CA CYS A 223 17.87 14.01 -0.05
C CYS A 223 16.78 13.72 0.99
N TRP A 224 16.07 14.76 1.40
CA TRP A 224 14.96 14.70 2.36
C TRP A 224 13.82 15.59 1.89
N ALA A 225 12.59 15.13 2.08
CA ALA A 225 11.39 15.83 1.65
C ALA A 225 10.28 15.73 2.69
N LEU A 226 9.44 16.76 2.75
CA LEU A 226 8.10 16.68 3.31
C LEU A 226 7.20 16.13 2.21
N GLU A 227 6.67 14.93 2.41
CA GLU A 227 5.80 14.26 1.46
C GLU A 227 4.35 14.34 1.96
N TYR A 228 3.49 14.91 1.12
CA TYR A 228 2.06 15.04 1.36
C TYR A 228 1.29 14.31 0.27
N ALA A 229 0.37 13.43 0.66
CA ALA A 229 -0.57 12.83 -0.26
C ALA A 229 -2.01 13.04 0.15
N ARG A 230 -2.88 13.20 -0.85
CA ARG A 230 -4.33 13.33 -0.69
C ARG A 230 -5.09 12.47 -1.68
N GLY A 231 -5.99 11.63 -1.18
CA GLY A 231 -6.70 10.62 -1.96
C GLY A 231 -7.11 9.43 -1.11
N TRP A 232 -7.13 8.22 -1.67
CA TRP A 232 -7.45 7.02 -0.89
C TRP A 232 -6.18 6.40 -0.31
N ILE A 233 -5.79 6.82 0.90
CA ILE A 233 -4.51 6.41 1.51
C ILE A 233 -4.43 4.91 1.82
N PRO A 234 -5.46 4.25 2.37
CA PRO A 234 -5.40 2.80 2.59
C PRO A 234 -5.12 1.99 1.32
N GLY A 235 -5.57 2.48 0.16
CA GLY A 235 -5.30 1.85 -1.13
C GLY A 235 -3.85 1.93 -1.58
N ALA A 236 -3.08 2.88 -1.04
CA ALA A 236 -1.65 3.03 -1.31
C ALA A 236 -0.76 2.16 -0.41
N LEU A 237 -1.26 1.73 0.76
CA LEU A 237 -0.47 0.95 1.73
C LEU A 237 0.09 -0.37 1.19
N PRO A 238 -0.63 -1.15 0.35
CA PRO A 238 -0.06 -2.37 -0.23
C PRO A 238 1.22 -2.11 -1.02
N PHE A 239 1.27 -1.02 -1.80
CA PHE A 239 2.50 -0.64 -2.51
C PHE A 239 3.60 -0.24 -1.52
N GLY A 240 3.27 0.57 -0.51
CA GLY A 240 4.22 1.03 0.52
C GLY A 240 4.80 -0.08 1.40
N MET A 241 4.24 -1.29 1.36
CA MET A 241 4.68 -2.46 2.15
C MET A 241 5.13 -3.66 1.28
N ALA A 242 4.95 -3.60 -0.03
CA ALA A 242 5.17 -4.74 -0.93
C ALA A 242 6.62 -5.25 -0.89
N ASP A 243 7.61 -4.35 -0.94
CA ASP A 243 9.02 -4.74 -0.88
C ASP A 243 9.44 -5.16 0.54
N GLY A 244 8.78 -4.62 1.56
CA GLY A 244 8.88 -5.14 2.93
C GLY A 244 8.54 -6.64 2.99
N LEU A 245 7.42 -7.01 2.38
CA LEU A 245 6.89 -8.38 2.42
C LEU A 245 7.56 -9.35 1.45
N THR A 246 7.97 -8.88 0.28
CA THR A 246 8.41 -9.75 -0.83
C THR A 246 9.89 -9.66 -1.15
N SER A 247 10.60 -8.66 -0.62
CA SER A 247 12.03 -8.46 -0.84
C SER A 247 12.84 -8.55 0.45
N THR A 248 12.65 -7.61 1.37
CA THR A 248 13.49 -7.48 2.57
C THR A 248 13.12 -8.46 3.68
N LEU A 249 11.85 -8.86 3.76
CA LEU A 249 11.29 -9.68 4.84
C LEU A 249 11.49 -9.07 6.24
N ASP A 250 11.61 -7.75 6.32
CA ASP A 250 11.75 -7.02 7.59
C ASP A 250 10.39 -6.86 8.29
N ILE A 251 9.88 -8.00 8.80
CA ILE A 251 8.59 -8.09 9.48
C ILE A 251 8.49 -7.14 10.70
N PRO A 252 9.53 -6.96 11.54
CA PRO A 252 9.49 -5.97 12.61
C PRO A 252 9.23 -4.55 12.13
N THR A 253 9.94 -4.08 11.09
CA THR A 253 9.72 -2.74 10.52
C THR A 253 8.34 -2.60 9.90
N MET A 254 7.85 -3.63 9.21
CA MET A 254 6.49 -3.65 8.68
C MET A 254 5.44 -3.53 9.79
N TYR A 255 5.60 -4.29 10.88
CA TYR A 255 4.70 -4.21 12.04
C TYR A 255 4.70 -2.81 12.65
N ASN A 256 5.87 -2.21 12.85
CA ASN A 256 5.97 -0.85 13.38
C ASN A 256 5.27 0.17 12.48
N THR A 257 5.52 0.10 11.17
CA THR A 257 4.86 0.96 10.17
C THR A 257 3.34 0.81 10.21
N ALA A 258 2.84 -0.43 10.22
CA ALA A 258 1.41 -0.72 10.29
C ALA A 258 0.79 -0.23 11.61
N ARG A 259 1.43 -0.47 12.76
CA ARG A 259 0.91 -0.05 14.07
C ARG A 259 0.84 1.48 14.18
N ILE A 260 1.87 2.20 13.72
CA ILE A 260 1.93 3.66 13.79
C ILE A 260 0.86 4.25 12.88
N THR A 261 0.81 3.78 11.63
CA THR A 261 -0.21 4.24 10.65
C THR A 261 -1.62 3.99 11.16
N ALA A 262 -1.91 2.79 11.65
CA ALA A 262 -3.24 2.46 12.20
C ALA A 262 -3.58 3.31 13.43
N ARG A 263 -2.63 3.52 14.34
CA ARG A 263 -2.83 4.38 15.53
C ARG A 263 -3.17 5.81 15.12
N GLU A 264 -2.43 6.41 14.18
CA GLU A 264 -2.68 7.77 13.74
C GLU A 264 -4.01 7.89 12.95
N MET A 265 -4.32 6.92 12.09
CA MET A 265 -5.61 6.88 11.39
C MET A 265 -6.79 6.79 12.37
N LEU A 266 -6.72 5.89 13.36
CA LEU A 266 -7.77 5.73 14.38
C LEU A 266 -7.93 7.01 15.23
N ARG A 267 -6.83 7.66 15.62
CA ARG A 267 -6.87 8.91 16.38
C ARG A 267 -7.55 10.05 15.61
N ASN A 268 -7.34 10.11 14.30
CA ASN A 268 -8.01 11.08 13.42
C ASN A 268 -9.50 10.74 13.24
N LEU A 269 -9.84 9.46 13.03
CA LEU A 269 -11.24 9.02 12.94
C LEU A 269 -12.04 9.35 14.20
N LEU A 270 -11.44 9.21 15.40
CA LEU A 270 -12.09 9.52 16.68
C LEU A 270 -12.45 11.00 16.86
N ILE A 271 -11.82 11.91 16.12
CA ILE A 271 -12.16 13.34 16.11
C ILE A 271 -12.97 13.73 14.86
N GLY A 272 -13.43 12.75 14.07
CA GLY A 272 -14.22 12.98 12.86
C GLY A 272 -13.38 13.34 11.62
N LYS A 273 -12.05 13.31 11.70
CA LYS A 273 -11.18 13.46 10.53
C LYS A 273 -11.12 12.12 9.79
N ILE A 274 -11.71 12.11 8.59
CA ILE A 274 -11.67 10.98 7.65
C ILE A 274 -10.35 11.01 6.90
#